data_AF-B4MQR2-F1
#
_entry.id   AF-B4MQR2-F1
#
_cell.length_a   1.000
_cell.length_b   1.000
_cell.length_c   1.000
_cell.angle_alpha   90.00
_cell.angle_beta   90.00
_cell.angle_gamma   90.00
#
_symmetry.space_group_name_H-M   'P 1'
#
loop_
_entity.id
_entity.type
_entity.pdbx_description
1 polymer ?
#
loop_
_entity_poly.entity_id
_entity_poly.type
_entity_poly.pdbx_seq_one_letter_code
_entity_poly.pdbx_strand_id
1 'polypeptide(L)'
;MREFKVVVLGSGGVGKSALTVQFVSGCFIEKYDPTIEDFYRKEIEVDSSPCVLEILDTAGTEQFASMRDLYIKNGHGFIVMYSLTNHQTFQDISSMKNVITRVKGSQPAPILLVANKFDLDCQREVSTAEGNALANLWECPFIEASAKDRINVNEITKL
;
A
#
# COMPACT_ATOMS: atom_id res chain seq x y z
N MET A 1 -23.66 0.21 -7.34
CA MET A 1 -22.43 -0.55 -7.00
C MET A 1 -21.64 0.32 -6.04
N ARG A 2 -21.22 -0.18 -4.88
CA ARG A 2 -20.43 0.65 -3.93
C ARG A 2 -19.02 0.83 -4.47
N GLU A 3 -18.44 2.00 -4.23
CA GLU A 3 -17.10 2.36 -4.69
C GLU A 3 -16.20 2.65 -3.48
N PHE A 4 -15.04 2.00 -3.44
CA PHE A 4 -14.04 2.17 -2.40
C PHE A 4 -12.76 2.75 -2.98
N LYS A 5 -12.28 3.85 -2.37
CA LYS A 5 -11.06 4.54 -2.81
C LYS A 5 -9.92 4.13 -1.90
N VAL A 6 -8.96 3.38 -2.42
CA VAL A 6 -7.76 2.97 -1.70
C VAL A 6 -6.55 3.73 -2.24
N VAL A 7 -5.74 4.26 -1.33
CA VAL A 7 -4.51 4.97 -1.70
C VAL A 7 -3.31 4.13 -1.29
N VAL A 8 -2.37 3.90 -2.21
CA VAL A 8 -1.13 3.15 -1.94
C VAL A 8 -0.01 4.13 -1.67
N LEU A 9 0.56 4.07 -0.47
CA LEU A 9 1.60 4.96 0.03
C LEU A 9 2.86 4.15 0.40
N GLY A 10 4.02 4.78 0.26
CA GLY A 10 5.32 4.14 0.51
C GLY A 10 6.44 4.80 -0.27
N SER A 11 7.69 4.61 0.16
CA SER A 11 8.87 5.22 -0.46
C SER A 11 9.02 4.82 -1.94
N GLY A 12 9.89 5.52 -2.67
CA GLY A 12 10.26 5.15 -4.04
C GLY A 12 10.78 3.71 -4.12
N GLY A 13 10.41 2.98 -5.18
CA GLY A 13 10.96 1.65 -5.45
C GLY A 13 10.52 0.52 -4.51
N VAL A 14 9.58 0.73 -3.59
CA VAL A 14 9.03 -0.35 -2.72
C VAL A 14 8.12 -1.33 -3.47
N GLY A 15 7.64 -0.95 -4.66
CA GLY A 15 6.82 -1.80 -5.54
C GLY A 15 5.30 -1.56 -5.46
N LYS A 16 4.87 -0.33 -5.14
CA LYS A 16 3.45 0.08 -5.12
C LYS A 16 2.74 -0.19 -6.46
N SER A 17 3.33 0.29 -7.54
CA SER A 17 2.85 0.09 -8.91
C SER A 17 2.85 -1.37 -9.30
N ALA A 18 3.95 -2.08 -8.99
CA ALA A 18 4.07 -3.50 -9.27
C ALA A 18 2.97 -4.32 -8.57
N LEU A 19 2.69 -4.05 -7.29
CA LEU A 19 1.62 -4.73 -6.56
C LEU A 19 0.24 -4.37 -7.11
N THR A 20 0.00 -3.09 -7.40
CA THR A 20 -1.28 -2.58 -7.93
C THR A 20 -1.57 -3.18 -9.31
N VAL A 21 -0.61 -3.13 -10.22
CA VAL A 21 -0.74 -3.72 -11.57
C VAL A 21 -0.92 -5.23 -11.48
N GLN A 22 -0.16 -5.92 -10.63
CA GLN A 22 -0.31 -7.36 -10.45
C GLN A 22 -1.70 -7.71 -9.89
N PHE A 23 -2.23 -6.91 -8.97
CA PHE A 23 -3.58 -7.10 -8.46
C PHE A 23 -4.64 -6.86 -9.53
N VAL A 24 -4.54 -5.79 -10.32
CA VAL A 24 -5.57 -5.36 -11.26
C VAL A 24 -5.55 -6.21 -12.53
N SER A 25 -4.37 -6.41 -13.11
CA SER A 25 -4.18 -7.03 -14.43
C SER A 25 -3.69 -8.47 -14.36
N GLY A 26 -3.19 -8.93 -13.21
CA GLY A 26 -2.51 -10.21 -13.11
C GLY A 26 -1.18 -10.25 -13.85
N CYS A 27 -0.58 -9.11 -14.21
CA CYS A 27 0.73 -9.04 -14.87
C CYS A 27 1.79 -8.41 -13.96
N PHE A 28 3.03 -8.90 -14.06
CA PHE A 28 4.20 -8.25 -13.46
C PHE A 28 5.02 -7.55 -14.54
N ILE A 29 5.29 -6.27 -14.34
CA ILE A 29 6.13 -5.48 -15.26
C ILE A 29 7.51 -5.33 -14.60
N GLU A 30 8.53 -5.96 -15.20
CA GLU A 30 9.90 -5.92 -14.68
C GLU A 30 10.58 -4.55 -14.83
N LYS A 31 10.18 -3.77 -15.83
CA LYS A 31 10.75 -2.43 -16.05
C LYS A 31 10.17 -1.45 -15.05
N TYR A 32 11.06 -0.83 -14.27
CA TYR A 32 10.70 0.28 -13.41
C TYR A 32 10.60 1.57 -14.23
N ASP A 33 9.38 2.09 -14.36
CA ASP A 33 9.12 3.46 -14.79
C ASP A 33 8.62 4.25 -13.56
N PRO A 34 9.30 5.32 -13.12
CA PRO A 34 8.86 6.09 -11.96
C PRO A 34 7.43 6.64 -12.14
N THR A 35 6.50 6.19 -11.30
CA THR A 35 5.11 6.68 -11.32
C THR A 35 5.02 8.13 -10.85
N ILE A 36 4.17 8.91 -11.53
CA ILE A 36 3.71 10.22 -11.07
C ILE A 36 2.43 10.01 -10.24
N GLU A 37 1.37 9.54 -10.91
CA GLU A 37 0.09 9.16 -10.30
C GLU A 37 -0.70 8.36 -11.33
N ASP A 38 -1.18 7.17 -10.95
CA ASP A 38 -2.01 6.33 -11.81
C ASP A 38 -3.26 5.86 -11.07
N PHE A 39 -4.39 5.87 -11.79
CA PHE A 39 -5.67 5.37 -11.30
C PHE A 39 -5.97 4.01 -11.90
N TYR A 40 -6.20 3.04 -11.03
CA TYR A 40 -6.64 1.71 -11.42
C TYR A 40 -8.02 1.41 -10.84
N ARG A 41 -8.83 0.64 -11.57
CA ARG A 41 -10.14 0.20 -11.12
C ARG A 41 -10.25 -1.31 -11.27
N LYS A 42 -10.78 -1.97 -10.25
CA LYS A 42 -11.07 -3.41 -10.29
C LYS A 42 -12.41 -3.69 -9.66
N GLU A 43 -13.25 -4.46 -10.33
CA GLU A 43 -14.45 -5.02 -9.73
C GLU A 43 -14.04 -6.13 -8.76
N ILE A 44 -14.53 -6.04 -7.52
CA ILE A 44 -14.28 -6.98 -6.44
C ILE A 44 -15.60 -7.38 -5.78
N GLU A 45 -15.60 -8.51 -5.08
CA GLU A 45 -16.72 -8.93 -4.26
C GLU A 45 -16.33 -8.77 -2.78
N VAL A 46 -17.10 -7.99 -2.03
CA VAL A 46 -16.91 -7.78 -0.59
C VAL A 46 -18.22 -8.17 0.09
N ASP A 47 -18.18 -9.12 1.03
CA ASP A 47 -19.37 -9.64 1.73
C ASP A 47 -20.50 -10.05 0.78
N SER A 48 -20.15 -10.79 -0.29
CA SER A 48 -21.07 -11.22 -1.35
C SER A 48 -21.77 -10.07 -2.11
N SER A 49 -21.24 -8.85 -2.03
CA SER A 49 -21.73 -7.69 -2.75
C SER A 49 -20.70 -7.21 -3.77
N PRO A 50 -21.10 -6.96 -5.03
CA PRO A 50 -20.20 -6.41 -6.03
C PRO A 50 -19.87 -4.94 -5.72
N CYS A 51 -18.58 -4.65 -5.72
CA CYS A 51 -17.99 -3.36 -5.42
C CYS A 51 -16.92 -3.00 -6.46
N VAL A 52 -16.66 -1.71 -6.61
CA VAL A 52 -15.52 -1.21 -7.39
C VAL A 52 -14.46 -0.72 -6.44
N LEU A 53 -13.25 -1.25 -6.56
CA LEU A 53 -12.07 -0.73 -5.89
C LEU A 53 -11.36 0.22 -6.84
N GLU A 54 -11.28 1.50 -6.47
CA GLU A 54 -10.43 2.49 -7.11
C GLU A 54 -9.12 2.58 -6.34
N ILE A 55 -8.02 2.25 -7.01
CA ILE A 55 -6.69 2.25 -6.42
C ILE A 55 -5.93 3.42 -7.01
N LEU A 56 -5.50 4.32 -6.13
CA LEU A 56 -4.59 5.40 -6.46
C LEU A 56 -3.15 4.96 -6.16
N ASP A 57 -2.38 4.72 -7.22
CA ASP A 57 -0.94 4.48 -7.13
C ASP A 57 -0.20 5.82 -7.18
N THR A 58 0.50 6.16 -6.10
CA THR A 58 1.17 7.46 -5.98
C THR A 58 2.66 7.35 -6.29
N ALA A 59 3.27 8.44 -6.78
CA ALA A 59 4.72 8.57 -6.77
C ALA A 59 5.29 8.28 -5.36
N GLY A 60 6.49 7.69 -5.31
CA GLY A 60 7.22 7.48 -4.04
C GLY A 60 7.92 8.73 -3.49
N THR A 61 7.59 9.91 -3.99
CA THR A 61 8.28 11.16 -3.66
C THR A 61 7.31 12.27 -3.27
N GLU A 62 7.65 12.98 -2.20
CA GLU A 62 6.88 14.02 -1.50
C GLU A 62 6.66 15.34 -2.27
N GLN A 63 6.78 15.34 -3.60
CA GLN A 63 6.97 16.57 -4.38
C GLN A 63 5.76 17.52 -4.36
N PHE A 64 4.57 17.06 -3.92
CA PHE A 64 3.38 17.91 -3.80
C PHE A 64 2.55 17.58 -2.54
N ALA A 65 2.91 18.18 -1.40
CA ALA A 65 2.21 17.97 -0.13
C ALA A 65 0.69 18.26 -0.20
N SER A 66 0.27 19.24 -1.00
CA SER A 66 -1.14 19.60 -1.19
C SER A 66 -1.95 18.50 -1.90
N MET A 67 -1.35 17.84 -2.90
CA MET A 67 -1.98 16.71 -3.59
C MET A 67 -2.10 15.50 -2.66
N ARG A 68 -1.05 15.20 -1.90
CA ARG A 68 -1.06 14.13 -0.89
C ARG A 68 -2.19 14.32 0.14
N ASP A 69 -2.35 15.52 0.68
CA ASP A 69 -3.40 15.81 1.64
C ASP A 69 -4.80 15.64 1.02
N LEU A 70 -4.98 15.97 -0.28
CA LEU A 70 -6.24 15.77 -0.99
C LEU A 70 -6.58 14.28 -1.16
N TYR A 71 -5.63 13.46 -1.57
CA TYR A 71 -5.83 12.02 -1.73
C TYR A 71 -6.10 11.34 -0.40
N ILE A 72 -5.39 11.73 0.67
CA ILE A 72 -5.65 11.23 2.01
C ILE A 72 -7.01 11.67 2.51
N LYS A 73 -7.42 12.92 2.27
CA LYS A 73 -8.74 13.39 2.66
C LYS A 73 -9.84 12.55 2.00
N ASN A 74 -9.70 12.25 0.70
CA ASN A 74 -10.71 11.56 -0.09
C ASN A 74 -10.63 10.02 -0.07
N GLY A 75 -9.50 9.42 0.32
CA GLY A 75 -9.31 7.97 0.37
C GLY A 75 -10.14 7.32 1.47
N HIS A 76 -10.83 6.22 1.18
CA HIS A 76 -11.56 5.43 2.17
C HIS A 76 -10.64 4.50 2.97
N GLY A 77 -9.49 4.10 2.41
CA GLY A 77 -8.52 3.24 3.07
C GLY A 77 -7.11 3.38 2.49
N PHE A 78 -6.10 2.92 3.23
CA PHE A 78 -4.70 3.17 2.91
C PHE A 78 -3.84 1.92 2.98
N ILE A 79 -3.15 1.60 1.89
CA ILE A 79 -2.09 0.60 1.88
C ILE A 79 -0.79 1.34 2.16
N VAL A 80 -0.12 1.02 3.26
CA VAL A 80 1.19 1.59 3.61
C VAL A 80 2.24 0.51 3.39
N MET A 81 3.13 0.75 2.43
CA MET A 81 4.04 -0.26 1.90
C MET A 81 5.52 0.11 2.13
N TYR A 82 6.30 -0.88 2.54
CA TYR A 82 7.76 -0.82 2.59
C TYR A 82 8.38 -2.02 1.87
N SER A 83 9.70 -1.98 1.63
CA SER A 83 10.46 -3.08 1.02
C SER A 83 11.14 -3.89 2.12
N LEU A 84 10.96 -5.21 2.13
CA LEU A 84 11.62 -6.12 3.08
C LEU A 84 13.15 -6.03 3.05
N THR A 85 13.70 -5.69 1.88
CA THR A 85 15.13 -5.58 1.60
C THR A 85 15.70 -4.17 1.81
N ASN A 86 14.94 -3.27 2.44
CA ASN A 86 15.42 -1.90 2.67
C ASN A 86 14.81 -1.33 3.95
N HIS A 87 15.60 -1.35 5.02
CA HIS A 87 15.20 -0.88 6.34
C HIS A 87 14.83 0.60 6.38
N GLN A 88 15.42 1.46 5.53
CA GLN A 88 15.06 2.88 5.47
C GLN A 88 13.58 3.05 5.09
N THR A 89 13.09 2.27 4.12
CA THR A 89 11.68 2.35 3.70
C THR A 89 10.70 1.95 4.79
N PHE A 90 11.13 1.09 5.73
CA PHE A 90 10.36 0.73 6.93
C PHE A 90 10.35 1.84 7.99
N GLN A 91 11.40 2.63 8.09
CA GLN A 91 11.41 3.82 8.96
C GLN A 91 10.51 4.92 8.39
N ASP A 92 10.56 5.13 7.07
CA ASP A 92 9.85 6.22 6.39
C ASP A 92 8.32 6.14 6.55
N ILE A 93 7.75 4.93 6.57
CA ILE A 93 6.29 4.73 6.63
C ILE A 93 5.63 5.26 7.91
N SER A 94 6.38 5.42 9.00
CA SER A 94 5.87 6.02 10.24
C SER A 94 5.48 7.49 10.03
N SER A 95 6.24 8.23 9.22
CA SER A 95 5.89 9.61 8.85
C SER A 95 4.57 9.66 8.05
N MET A 96 4.36 8.68 7.16
CA MET A 96 3.16 8.58 6.34
C MET A 96 1.92 8.30 7.20
N LYS A 97 2.02 7.38 8.17
CA LYS A 97 0.95 7.11 9.15
C LYS A 97 0.55 8.38 9.92
N ASN A 98 1.52 9.20 10.30
CA ASN A 98 1.27 10.46 11.00
C ASN A 98 0.53 11.46 10.10
N VAL A 99 0.90 11.57 8.83
CA VAL A 99 0.19 12.42 7.86
C VAL A 99 -1.25 11.94 7.65
N ILE A 100 -1.47 10.62 7.50
CA ILE A 100 -2.81 10.04 7.36
C ILE A 100 -3.68 10.43 8.56
N THR A 101 -3.16 10.19 9.77
CA THR A 101 -3.88 10.47 11.02
C THR A 101 -4.19 11.97 11.15
N ARG A 102 -3.23 12.84 10.83
CA ARG A 102 -3.42 14.30 10.86
C ARG A 102 -4.52 14.77 9.92
N VAL A 103 -4.52 14.28 8.67
CA VAL A 103 -5.47 14.74 7.63
C VAL A 103 -6.86 14.14 7.85
N LYS A 104 -6.96 12.90 8.34
CA LYS A 104 -8.24 12.26 8.68
C LYS A 104 -8.84 12.77 9.99
N GLY A 105 -8.03 13.34 10.87
CA GLY A 105 -8.48 13.92 12.13
C GLY A 105 -9.05 12.85 13.05
N SER A 106 -10.27 13.06 13.54
CA SER A 106 -10.90 12.23 14.57
C SER A 106 -11.46 10.90 14.06
N GLN A 107 -11.53 10.68 12.74
CA GLN A 107 -12.01 9.42 12.18
C GLN A 107 -10.82 8.51 11.84
N PRO A 108 -10.66 7.37 12.54
CA PRO A 108 -9.63 6.41 12.17
C PRO A 108 -9.93 5.88 10.76
N ALA A 109 -8.96 5.98 9.87
CA ALA A 109 -9.06 5.38 8.55
C ALA A 109 -8.44 3.97 8.57
N PRO A 110 -9.06 2.99 7.89
CA PRO A 110 -8.48 1.67 7.71
C PRO A 110 -7.12 1.74 7.03
N ILE A 111 -6.15 0.99 7.59
CA ILE A 111 -4.79 0.90 7.08
C ILE A 111 -4.43 -0.57 6.94
N LEU A 112 -3.75 -0.93 5.87
CA LEU A 112 -3.08 -2.22 5.72
C LEU A 112 -1.58 -1.98 5.61
N LEU A 113 -0.80 -2.59 6.51
CA LEU A 113 0.65 -2.56 6.42
C LEU A 113 1.14 -3.70 5.50
N VAL A 114 1.95 -3.36 4.51
CA VAL A 114 2.47 -4.33 3.52
C VAL A 114 4.00 -4.27 3.48
N ALA A 115 4.64 -5.41 3.74
CA ALA A 115 6.06 -5.60 3.41
C ALA A 115 6.15 -6.27 2.04
N ASN A 116 6.66 -5.58 1.04
CA ASN A 116 6.76 -6.13 -0.31
C ASN A 116 8.16 -6.71 -0.58
N LYS A 117 8.29 -7.42 -1.70
CA LYS A 117 9.50 -8.12 -2.18
C LYS A 117 9.89 -9.32 -1.32
N PHE A 118 8.90 -10.06 -0.84
CA PHE A 118 9.11 -11.29 -0.09
C PHE A 118 9.88 -12.36 -0.89
N ASP A 119 9.88 -12.30 -2.22
CA ASP A 119 10.72 -13.13 -3.09
C ASP A 119 12.23 -12.94 -2.85
N LEU A 120 12.63 -11.85 -2.19
CA LEU A 120 14.01 -11.53 -1.82
C LEU A 120 14.28 -11.74 -0.32
N ASP A 121 13.63 -12.72 0.30
CA ASP A 121 13.77 -13.02 1.74
C ASP A 121 15.23 -13.24 2.19
N CYS A 122 16.09 -13.76 1.29
CA CYS A 122 17.52 -13.91 1.56
C CYS A 122 18.28 -12.58 1.73
N GLN A 123 17.69 -11.46 1.31
CA GLN A 123 18.21 -10.09 1.45
C GLN A 123 17.39 -9.28 2.46
N ARG A 124 16.66 -9.96 3.34
CA ARG A 124 15.80 -9.32 4.34
C ARG A 124 16.62 -8.44 5.28
N GLU A 125 16.20 -7.19 5.38
CA GLU A 125 16.71 -6.23 6.36
C GLU A 125 15.70 -5.96 7.49
N VAL A 126 14.41 -6.25 7.27
CA VAL A 126 13.33 -6.06 8.25
C VAL A 126 12.70 -7.41 8.57
N SER A 127 12.76 -7.81 9.83
CA SER A 127 12.19 -9.07 10.30
C SER A 127 10.66 -9.04 10.29
N THR A 128 10.06 -10.21 10.08
CA THR A 128 8.60 -10.38 10.23
C THR A 128 8.12 -9.98 11.62
N ALA A 129 8.96 -10.15 12.65
CA ALA A 129 8.66 -9.72 14.01
C ALA A 129 8.55 -8.19 14.14
N GLU A 130 9.44 -7.44 13.50
CA GLU A 130 9.38 -5.97 13.46
C GLU A 130 8.13 -5.48 12.73
N GLY A 131 7.80 -6.09 11.59
CA GLY A 131 6.57 -5.78 10.85
C GLY A 131 5.31 -6.02 11.69
N ASN A 132 5.21 -7.17 12.37
CA ASN A 132 4.09 -7.48 13.27
C ASN A 132 4.03 -6.55 14.49
N ALA A 133 5.18 -6.22 15.09
CA ALA A 133 5.23 -5.29 16.22
C ALA A 133 4.72 -3.90 15.83
N LEU A 134 5.10 -3.41 14.65
CA LEU A 134 4.60 -2.13 14.13
C LEU A 134 3.10 -2.18 13.82
N ALA A 135 2.62 -3.26 13.23
CA ALA A 135 1.21 -3.44 12.92
C ALA A 135 0.32 -3.49 14.18
N ASN A 136 0.79 -4.19 15.22
CA ASN A 136 0.14 -4.20 16.52
C ASN A 136 0.09 -2.81 17.16
N LEU A 137 1.18 -2.04 17.05
CA LEU A 137 1.23 -0.64 17.51
C LEU A 137 0.24 0.25 16.75
N TRP A 138 0.02 0.00 15.47
CA TRP A 138 -0.90 0.76 14.62
C TRP A 138 -2.33 0.22 14.65
N GLU A 139 -2.57 -0.89 15.34
CA GLU A 139 -3.83 -1.62 15.38
C GLU A 139 -4.37 -1.94 13.97
N CYS A 140 -3.47 -2.36 13.07
CA CYS A 140 -3.79 -2.63 11.68
C CYS A 140 -3.35 -4.03 11.22
N PRO A 141 -3.98 -4.60 10.16
CA PRO A 141 -3.50 -5.85 9.57
C PRO A 141 -2.12 -5.68 8.92
N PHE A 142 -1.36 -6.77 8.93
CA PHE A 142 -0.04 -6.86 8.30
C PHE A 142 0.06 -8.06 7.37
N ILE A 143 0.65 -7.85 6.19
CA ILE A 143 0.99 -8.91 5.26
C ILE A 143 2.41 -8.71 4.70
N GLU A 144 3.10 -9.82 4.44
CA GLU A 144 4.27 -9.84 3.58
C GLU A 144 3.82 -10.31 2.19
N ALA A 145 4.22 -9.60 1.14
CA ALA A 145 3.77 -9.83 -0.22
C ALA A 145 4.94 -9.87 -1.21
N SER A 146 4.73 -10.54 -2.35
CA SER A 146 5.59 -10.42 -3.51
C SER A 146 4.74 -10.13 -4.73
N ALA A 147 4.86 -8.92 -5.26
CA ALA A 147 4.30 -8.59 -6.56
C ALA A 147 4.88 -9.48 -7.67
N LYS A 148 6.14 -9.90 -7.57
CA LYS A 148 6.83 -10.72 -8.58
C LYS A 148 6.28 -12.15 -8.60
N ASP A 149 6.23 -12.79 -7.44
CA ASP A 149 5.84 -14.20 -7.29
C ASP A 149 4.34 -14.39 -7.03
N ARG A 150 3.55 -13.29 -7.08
CA ARG A 150 2.10 -13.26 -6.81
C ARG A 150 1.73 -13.73 -5.40
N ILE A 151 2.61 -13.55 -4.42
CA ILE A 151 2.36 -13.92 -3.03
C ILE A 151 1.55 -12.81 -2.35
N ASN A 152 0.42 -13.17 -1.75
CA ASN A 152 -0.48 -12.28 -0.99
C ASN A 152 -0.96 -11.03 -1.73
N VAL A 153 -0.97 -11.04 -3.07
CA VAL A 153 -1.42 -9.89 -3.87
C VAL A 153 -2.91 -9.61 -3.72
N ASN A 154 -3.74 -10.65 -3.62
CA ASN A 154 -5.18 -10.49 -3.40
C ASN A 154 -5.52 -10.12 -1.96
N GLU A 155 -4.61 -10.35 -1.02
CA GLU A 155 -4.81 -10.04 0.40
C GLU A 155 -4.86 -8.54 0.67
N ILE A 156 -4.56 -7.69 -0.33
CA ILE A 156 -4.76 -6.24 -0.23
C ILE A 156 -6.23 -5.85 -0.02
N THR A 157 -7.17 -6.76 -0.29
CA THR A 157 -8.60 -6.55 -0.02
C THR A 157 -8.98 -6.77 1.45
N LYS A 158 -8.04 -7.16 2.33
CA LYS A 158 -8.26 -7.28 3.79
C LYS A 158 -8.41 -5.94 4.53
N LEU A 159 -8.46 -4.86 3.77
CA LEU A 159 -8.47 -3.48 4.26
C LEU A 159 -9.84 -3.07 4.79
#